data_AF-E9DDP8-F1
#
_entry.id   AF-E9DDP8-F1
#
_cell.length_a   1.000
_cell.length_b   1.000
_cell.length_c   1.000
_cell.angle_alpha   90.00
_cell.angle_beta   90.00
_cell.angle_gamma   90.00
#
_symmetry.space_group_name_H-M   'P 1'
#
loop_
_entity.id
_entity.type
_entity.pdbx_description
1 polymer ?
#
loop_
_entity_poly.entity_id
_entity_poly.type
_entity_poly.pdbx_seq_one_letter_code
_entity_poly.pdbx_strand_id
1 'polypeptide(L)'
;MRMNGVYGERIVFTRHTFFCCDHRQSAPDAQGKRLTWEEEQRNRWEMRKELFPNLPDDTIIFGNFNQLYKIEPTTFRSWLRILARIPNAILWLLRFPDLGEQNLRQSAVAWAGEGTASRIIFTDVAPKHAHISRARICDLFLDTPECNAHTTSADILWSGTPLITLPRYKYKMCSRMASSILTSALPQNAAGREAAAELITSSEEEYENNAIRLGLDMKYDPNGSGRARGRLFELRKMLFLNRWESKLFDTRRWVNDVETAYEAVWRKWVKGEEGDIWL
;
A
#
# COMPACT_ATOMS: atom_id res chain seq x y z
N MET A 1 -20.24 14.80 0.53
CA MET A 1 -20.48 14.84 -0.94
C MET A 1 -21.52 13.77 -1.23
N ARG A 2 -22.71 14.11 -1.76
CA ARG A 2 -23.78 13.12 -1.96
C ARG A 2 -23.40 12.18 -3.13
N MET A 3 -23.38 10.87 -2.90
CA MET A 3 -23.16 9.83 -3.93
C MET A 3 -24.43 9.52 -4.73
N ASN A 4 -25.39 10.45 -4.76
CA ASN A 4 -26.72 10.26 -5.32
C ASN A 4 -26.65 9.72 -6.76
N GLY A 5 -27.29 8.57 -6.98
CA GLY A 5 -27.52 7.99 -8.31
C GLY A 5 -26.51 6.93 -8.76
N VAL A 6 -25.43 6.68 -8.01
CA VAL A 6 -24.46 5.60 -8.35
C VAL A 6 -24.72 4.31 -7.58
N TYR A 7 -25.16 4.42 -6.33
CA TYR A 7 -25.53 3.29 -5.48
C TYR A 7 -27.05 3.30 -5.26
N GLY A 8 -27.68 2.14 -5.37
CA GLY A 8 -29.11 1.98 -5.08
C GLY A 8 -29.38 1.98 -3.58
N GLU A 9 -28.37 1.61 -2.80
CA GLU A 9 -28.38 1.55 -1.35
C GLU A 9 -28.18 2.93 -0.71
N ARG A 10 -28.67 3.08 0.52
CA ARG A 10 -28.27 4.19 1.40
C ARG A 10 -26.91 3.87 2.02
N ILE A 11 -26.07 4.89 2.15
CA ILE A 11 -24.67 4.68 2.52
C ILE A 11 -24.43 5.10 3.96
N VAL A 12 -23.70 4.27 4.69
CA VAL A 12 -23.14 4.59 6.00
C VAL A 12 -21.68 5.02 5.80
N PHE A 13 -21.40 6.29 6.07
CA PHE A 13 -20.07 6.86 6.03
C PHE A 13 -19.44 6.74 7.42
N THR A 14 -18.41 5.90 7.54
CA THR A 14 -17.64 5.72 8.78
C THR A 14 -16.63 6.83 8.98
N ARG A 15 -16.19 7.05 10.24
CA ARG A 15 -15.33 8.18 10.63
C ARG A 15 -13.95 8.19 9.98
N HIS A 16 -13.38 7.01 9.71
CA HIS A 16 -11.99 6.87 9.24
C HIS A 16 -11.93 6.02 7.98
N THR A 17 -12.01 4.70 8.13
CA THR A 17 -12.13 3.74 7.04
C THR A 17 -13.21 2.73 7.38
N PHE A 18 -13.92 2.24 6.37
CA PHE A 18 -14.85 1.13 6.55
C PHE A 18 -14.12 -0.23 6.61
N PHE A 19 -12.83 -0.26 6.29
CA PHE A 19 -12.05 -1.49 6.31
C PHE A 19 -11.70 -1.88 7.75
N CYS A 20 -12.07 -3.10 8.15
CA CYS A 20 -11.69 -3.71 9.42
C CYS A 20 -10.55 -4.70 9.20
N CYS A 21 -9.60 -4.72 10.12
CA CYS A 21 -8.53 -5.70 10.17
C CYS A 21 -8.12 -6.02 11.61
N ASP A 22 -7.31 -7.06 11.78
CA ASP A 22 -6.90 -7.61 13.07
C ASP A 22 -5.38 -7.57 13.28
N HIS A 23 -4.61 -6.89 12.40
CA HIS A 23 -3.15 -6.93 12.44
C HIS A 23 -2.57 -6.58 13.81
N ARG A 24 -3.15 -5.62 14.54
CA ARG A 24 -2.69 -5.25 15.88
C ARG A 24 -2.86 -6.37 16.91
N GLN A 25 -3.86 -7.21 16.73
CA GLN A 25 -4.22 -8.29 17.65
C GLN A 25 -3.54 -9.61 17.28
N SER A 26 -3.31 -9.85 16.00
CA SER A 26 -2.76 -11.10 15.48
C SER A 26 -1.28 -11.03 15.08
N ALA A 27 -0.66 -9.85 15.08
CA ALA A 27 0.76 -9.74 14.80
C ALA A 27 1.60 -10.55 15.80
N PRO A 28 2.73 -11.16 15.36
CA PRO A 28 3.60 -11.92 16.25
C PRO A 28 4.10 -11.13 17.47
N ASP A 29 4.25 -9.80 17.33
CA ASP A 29 4.68 -8.87 18.37
C ASP A 29 3.51 -8.23 19.14
N ALA A 30 2.26 -8.68 18.94
CA ALA A 30 1.07 -8.15 19.64
C ALA A 30 1.08 -8.40 21.16
N GLN A 31 1.66 -9.52 21.60
CA GLN A 31 1.77 -9.90 23.02
C GLN A 31 3.21 -9.78 23.56
N GLY A 32 4.15 -9.33 22.74
CA GLY A 32 5.58 -9.32 23.04
C GLY A 32 6.18 -7.92 23.19
N LYS A 33 7.51 -7.88 23.33
CA LYS A 33 8.27 -6.64 23.22
C LYS A 33 8.07 -6.06 21.83
N ARG A 34 7.60 -4.81 21.75
CA ARG A 34 7.53 -4.07 20.48
C ARG A 34 8.94 -3.79 19.98
N LEU A 35 9.15 -4.02 18.69
CA LEU A 35 10.42 -3.73 18.03
C LEU A 35 10.71 -2.24 18.06
N THR A 36 11.97 -1.86 18.32
CA THR A 36 12.44 -0.50 18.04
C THR A 36 12.61 -0.29 16.54
N TRP A 37 12.74 0.97 16.12
CA TRP A 37 13.01 1.29 14.72
C TRP A 37 14.34 0.72 14.22
N GLU A 38 15.35 0.67 15.09
CA GLU A 38 16.67 0.11 14.78
C GLU A 38 16.61 -1.42 14.65
N GLU A 39 15.84 -2.09 15.52
CA GLU A 39 15.57 -3.52 15.42
C GLU A 39 14.80 -3.85 14.12
N GLU A 40 13.76 -3.06 13.79
CA GLU A 40 13.02 -3.21 12.54
C GLU A 40 13.90 -3.05 11.30
N GLN A 41 14.75 -2.01 11.26
CA GLN A 41 15.68 -1.80 10.15
C GLN A 41 16.62 -2.98 9.93
N ARG A 42 17.21 -3.49 11.01
CA ARG A 42 18.10 -4.66 10.94
C ARG A 42 17.35 -5.89 10.43
N ASN A 43 16.19 -6.19 11.02
CA ASN A 43 15.38 -7.34 10.64
C ASN A 43 14.90 -7.24 9.17
N ARG A 44 14.54 -6.04 8.71
CA ARG A 44 14.22 -5.77 7.30
C ARG A 44 15.40 -6.04 6.38
N TRP A 45 16.59 -5.59 6.77
CA TRP A 45 17.79 -5.76 5.96
C TRP A 45 18.24 -7.21 5.86
N GLU A 46 18.26 -7.93 6.98
CA GLU A 46 18.54 -9.38 7.01
C GLU A 46 17.60 -10.14 6.08
N MET A 47 16.30 -9.87 6.16
CA MET A 47 15.29 -10.48 5.29
C MET A 47 15.46 -10.12 3.81
N ARG A 48 15.89 -8.88 3.53
CA ARG A 48 16.18 -8.44 2.15
C ARG A 48 17.35 -9.24 1.57
N LYS A 49 18.38 -9.50 2.38
CA LYS A 49 19.54 -10.32 1.97
C LYS A 49 19.22 -11.80 1.86
N GLU A 50 18.33 -12.32 2.69
CA GLU A 50 17.83 -13.69 2.56
C GLU A 50 17.02 -13.89 1.28
N LEU A 51 16.07 -12.98 1.00
CA LEU A 51 15.16 -13.13 -0.14
C LEU A 51 15.82 -12.75 -1.48
N PHE A 52 16.72 -11.78 -1.46
CA PHE A 52 17.39 -11.25 -2.64
C PHE A 52 18.91 -11.12 -2.44
N PRO A 53 19.63 -12.24 -2.28
CA PRO A 53 21.07 -12.24 -1.96
C PRO A 53 21.93 -11.60 -3.05
N ASN A 54 21.45 -11.64 -4.30
CA ASN A 54 22.19 -11.14 -5.47
C ASN A 54 21.85 -9.69 -5.84
N LEU A 55 20.91 -9.04 -5.14
CA LEU A 55 20.61 -7.64 -5.42
C LEU A 55 21.68 -6.71 -4.80
N PRO A 56 22.16 -5.71 -5.56
CA PRO A 56 22.98 -4.65 -5.02
C PRO A 56 22.33 -3.96 -3.81
N ASP A 57 23.16 -3.54 -2.87
CA ASP A 57 22.74 -2.97 -1.58
C ASP A 57 21.92 -1.69 -1.76
N ASP A 58 22.19 -0.93 -2.81
CA ASP A 58 21.52 0.32 -3.14
C ASP A 58 20.24 0.15 -3.98
N THR A 59 19.88 -1.09 -4.33
CA THR A 59 18.70 -1.36 -5.16
C THR A 59 17.43 -0.84 -4.52
N ILE A 60 16.57 -0.16 -5.28
CA ILE A 60 15.24 0.25 -4.81
C ILE A 60 14.23 -0.83 -5.21
N ILE A 61 13.47 -1.33 -4.26
CA ILE A 61 12.49 -2.40 -4.51
C ILE A 61 11.09 -1.78 -4.57
N PHE A 62 10.59 -1.57 -5.78
CA PHE A 62 9.15 -1.35 -5.96
C PHE A 62 8.42 -2.68 -5.92
N GLY A 63 7.22 -2.72 -5.35
CA GLY A 63 6.45 -3.95 -5.22
C GLY A 63 4.98 -3.78 -5.55
N ASN A 64 4.39 -4.83 -6.12
CA ASN A 64 2.95 -5.00 -6.17
C ASN A 64 2.60 -6.48 -5.97
N PHE A 65 1.80 -6.76 -4.95
CA PHE A 65 1.40 -8.11 -4.56
C PHE A 65 -0.10 -8.34 -4.75
N ASN A 66 -0.71 -7.55 -5.62
CA ASN A 66 -2.09 -7.78 -6.03
C ASN A 66 -2.16 -8.94 -7.02
N GLN A 67 -3.37 -9.47 -7.17
CA GLN A 67 -3.69 -10.39 -8.24
C GLN A 67 -3.50 -9.73 -9.60
N LEU A 68 -2.97 -10.48 -10.57
CA LEU A 68 -2.60 -9.97 -11.89
C LEU A 68 -3.74 -9.22 -12.60
N TYR A 69 -4.99 -9.66 -12.44
CA TYR A 69 -6.14 -9.01 -13.08
C TYR A 69 -6.34 -7.54 -12.66
N LYS A 70 -5.71 -7.08 -11.58
CA LYS A 70 -5.73 -5.68 -11.16
C LYS A 70 -4.71 -4.81 -11.91
N ILE A 71 -3.74 -5.42 -12.58
CA ILE A 71 -2.68 -4.72 -13.31
C ILE A 71 -3.18 -4.44 -14.74
N GLU A 72 -3.73 -3.25 -14.95
CA GLU A 72 -4.12 -2.82 -16.30
C GLU A 72 -2.91 -2.50 -17.19
N PRO A 73 -3.03 -2.64 -18.52
CA PRO A 73 -1.96 -2.26 -19.46
C PRO A 73 -1.42 -0.84 -19.26
N THR A 74 -2.28 0.13 -18.95
CA THR A 74 -1.90 1.53 -18.68
C THR A 74 -1.06 1.63 -17.41
N THR A 75 -1.48 0.95 -16.34
CA THR A 75 -0.77 0.90 -15.06
C THR A 75 0.60 0.23 -15.21
N PHE A 76 0.65 -0.90 -15.93
CA PHE A 76 1.92 -1.58 -16.18
C PHE A 76 2.88 -0.69 -16.99
N ARG A 77 2.38 0.01 -18.01
CA ARG A 77 3.16 0.97 -18.79
C ARG A 77 3.69 2.12 -17.93
N SER A 78 2.93 2.60 -16.94
CA SER A 78 3.41 3.57 -15.96
C SER A 78 4.54 3.01 -15.10
N TRP A 79 4.41 1.78 -14.62
CA TRP A 79 5.48 1.12 -13.84
C TRP A 79 6.76 0.92 -14.65
N LEU A 80 6.66 0.56 -15.93
CA LEU A 80 7.83 0.46 -16.82
C LEU A 80 8.51 1.83 -17.00
N ARG A 81 7.75 2.92 -17.12
CA ARG A 81 8.28 4.29 -17.20
C ARG A 81 8.97 4.70 -15.90
N ILE A 82 8.38 4.41 -14.74
CA ILE A 82 9.01 4.62 -13.43
C ILE A 82 10.33 3.86 -13.36
N LEU A 83 10.32 2.57 -13.72
CA LEU A 83 11.48 1.69 -13.67
C LEU A 83 12.59 2.17 -14.62
N ALA A 84 12.26 2.62 -15.83
CA ALA A 84 13.22 3.17 -16.78
C ALA A 84 13.92 4.45 -16.26
N ARG A 85 13.24 5.26 -15.44
CA ARG A 85 13.77 6.50 -14.87
C ARG A 85 14.62 6.30 -13.62
N ILE A 86 14.57 5.12 -13.00
CA ILE A 86 15.35 4.76 -11.82
C ILE A 86 16.18 3.50 -12.14
N PRO A 87 17.41 3.66 -12.67
CA PRO A 87 18.18 2.53 -13.20
C PRO A 87 18.51 1.44 -12.18
N ASN A 88 18.67 1.80 -10.90
CA ASN A 88 18.93 0.87 -9.80
C ASN A 88 17.65 0.35 -9.10
N ALA A 89 16.46 0.59 -9.66
CA ALA A 89 15.22 0.02 -9.14
C ALA A 89 14.88 -1.33 -9.79
N ILE A 90 14.14 -2.16 -9.06
CA ILE A 90 13.45 -3.34 -9.57
C ILE A 90 11.94 -3.21 -9.33
N LEU A 91 11.15 -3.98 -10.08
CA LEU A 91 9.72 -4.17 -9.83
C LEU A 91 9.48 -5.63 -9.40
N TRP A 92 9.02 -5.82 -8.17
CA TRP A 92 8.73 -7.12 -7.61
C TRP A 92 7.23 -7.44 -7.68
N LEU A 93 6.89 -8.49 -8.43
CA LEU A 93 5.53 -8.98 -8.66
C LEU A 93 5.36 -10.43 -8.17
N LEU A 94 4.11 -10.87 -8.04
CA LEU A 94 3.80 -12.27 -7.76
C LEU A 94 3.76 -13.09 -9.05
N ARG A 95 4.34 -14.30 -9.01
CA ARG A 95 4.18 -15.32 -10.04
C ARG A 95 2.83 -15.99 -9.89
N PHE A 96 1.76 -15.28 -10.29
CA PHE A 96 0.42 -15.85 -10.29
C PHE A 96 -0.55 -15.05 -11.18
N PRO A 97 -1.23 -15.70 -12.14
CA PRO A 97 -1.06 -17.09 -12.61
C PRO A 97 0.23 -17.27 -13.44
N ASP A 98 0.67 -18.51 -13.68
CA ASP A 98 1.93 -18.81 -14.39
C ASP A 98 2.06 -18.14 -15.76
N LEU A 99 0.99 -18.17 -16.57
CA LEU A 99 0.94 -17.50 -17.88
C LEU A 99 1.10 -15.96 -17.78
N GLY A 100 0.82 -15.40 -16.60
CA GLY A 100 0.95 -13.99 -16.32
C GLY A 100 2.39 -13.47 -16.40
N GLU A 101 3.34 -14.22 -15.85
CA GLU A 101 4.75 -13.83 -15.86
C GLU A 101 5.28 -13.71 -17.30
N GLN A 102 5.03 -14.71 -18.14
CA GLN A 102 5.49 -14.71 -19.52
C GLN A 102 4.92 -13.53 -20.32
N ASN A 103 3.62 -13.26 -20.18
CA ASN A 103 2.95 -12.16 -20.88
C ASN A 103 3.46 -10.79 -20.41
N LEU A 104 3.68 -10.61 -19.10
CA LEU A 104 4.23 -9.37 -18.56
C LEU A 104 5.67 -9.14 -19.03
N ARG A 105 6.52 -10.19 -19.05
CA ARG A 105 7.90 -10.09 -19.57
C ARG A 105 7.92 -9.70 -21.05
N GLN A 106 7.13 -10.38 -21.88
CA GLN A 106 7.04 -10.06 -23.31
C GLN A 106 6.55 -8.62 -23.55
N SER A 107 5.51 -8.21 -22.81
CA SER A 107 4.99 -6.83 -22.87
C SER A 107 6.03 -5.82 -22.43
N ALA A 108 6.80 -6.12 -21.37
CA ALA A 108 7.87 -5.24 -20.88
C ALA A 108 8.99 -5.07 -21.89
N VAL A 109 9.45 -6.17 -22.52
CA VAL A 109 10.46 -6.11 -23.59
C VAL A 109 9.94 -5.27 -24.75
N ALA A 110 8.71 -5.52 -25.19
CA ALA A 110 8.11 -4.79 -26.31
C ALA A 110 7.90 -3.29 -26.03
N TRP A 111 7.61 -2.90 -24.78
CA TRP A 111 7.28 -1.51 -24.44
C TRP A 111 8.44 -0.70 -23.86
N ALA A 112 9.46 -1.36 -23.29
CA ALA A 112 10.55 -0.69 -22.55
C ALA A 112 11.94 -1.31 -22.76
N GLY A 113 12.06 -2.36 -23.58
CA GLY A 113 13.32 -3.04 -23.89
C GLY A 113 13.83 -3.98 -22.78
N GLU A 114 14.81 -4.82 -23.15
CA GLU A 114 15.36 -5.88 -22.30
C GLU A 114 15.96 -5.36 -20.97
N GLY A 115 16.60 -4.18 -21.01
CA GLY A 115 17.22 -3.58 -19.82
C GLY A 115 16.21 -3.18 -18.73
N THR A 116 14.98 -2.83 -19.11
CA THR A 116 13.90 -2.56 -18.15
C THR A 116 13.17 -3.84 -17.77
N ALA A 117 12.90 -4.71 -18.74
CA ALA A 117 12.19 -5.97 -18.52
C ALA A 117 12.94 -6.93 -17.58
N SER A 118 14.27 -7.00 -17.69
CA SER A 118 15.11 -7.86 -16.83
C SER A 118 15.08 -7.48 -15.34
N ARG A 119 14.65 -6.26 -15.01
CA ARG A 119 14.51 -5.76 -13.63
C ARG A 119 13.12 -6.04 -13.01
N ILE A 120 12.27 -6.77 -13.72
CA ILE A 120 11.00 -7.27 -13.17
C ILE A 120 11.25 -8.66 -12.59
N ILE A 121 11.04 -8.78 -11.27
CA ILE A 121 11.30 -9.99 -10.50
C ILE A 121 9.97 -10.60 -10.04
N PHE A 122 9.82 -11.90 -10.24
CA PHE A 122 8.64 -12.66 -9.85
C PHE A 122 8.98 -13.66 -8.75
N THR A 123 8.16 -13.72 -7.71
CA THR A 123 8.25 -14.74 -6.66
C THR A 123 6.90 -15.42 -6.46
N ASP A 124 6.91 -16.67 -6.00
CA ASP A 124 5.68 -17.40 -5.69
C ASP A 124 4.88 -16.75 -4.56
N VAL A 125 3.58 -17.01 -4.56
CA VAL A 125 2.65 -16.54 -3.52
C VAL A 125 3.06 -17.18 -2.19
N ALA A 126 3.44 -16.34 -1.23
CA ALA A 126 3.79 -16.80 0.10
C ALA A 126 2.54 -17.20 0.90
N PRO A 127 2.64 -18.17 1.83
CA PRO A 127 1.61 -18.39 2.83
C PRO A 127 1.28 -17.09 3.60
N LYS A 128 0.02 -16.93 4.03
CA LYS A 128 -0.49 -15.68 4.64
C LYS A 128 0.41 -15.12 5.76
N HIS A 129 0.94 -15.99 6.63
CA HIS A 129 1.83 -15.58 7.74
C HIS A 129 3.18 -15.02 7.26
N ALA A 130 3.66 -15.44 6.09
CA ALA A 130 4.89 -14.94 5.48
C ALA A 130 4.67 -13.74 4.55
N HIS A 131 3.43 -13.52 4.08
CA HIS A 131 3.08 -12.43 3.17
C HIS A 131 3.35 -11.03 3.77
N ILE A 132 2.87 -10.79 5.00
CA ILE A 132 3.10 -9.54 5.75
C ILE A 132 4.60 -9.32 6.02
N SER A 133 5.31 -10.40 6.33
CA SER A 133 6.75 -10.33 6.60
C SER A 133 7.53 -9.94 5.34
N ARG A 134 7.19 -10.52 4.18
CA ARG A 134 7.84 -10.21 2.90
C ARG A 134 7.57 -8.78 2.42
N ALA A 135 6.37 -8.27 2.67
CA ALA A 135 6.00 -6.89 2.35
C ALA A 135 6.93 -5.84 2.98
N ARG A 136 7.61 -6.15 4.09
CA ARG A 136 8.50 -5.22 4.80
C ARG A 136 9.71 -4.77 3.97
N ILE A 137 10.23 -5.62 3.07
CA ILE A 137 11.48 -5.32 2.35
C ILE A 137 11.24 -4.47 1.10
N CYS A 138 10.00 -4.43 0.60
CA CYS A 138 9.58 -3.50 -0.44
C CYS A 138 9.83 -2.06 0.02
N ASP A 139 10.42 -1.20 -0.80
CA ASP A 139 10.70 0.21 -0.49
C ASP A 139 9.46 1.09 -0.66
N LEU A 140 8.71 0.89 -1.76
CA LEU A 140 7.45 1.56 -2.06
C LEU A 140 6.52 0.60 -2.81
N PHE A 141 5.30 0.45 -2.32
CA PHE A 141 4.27 -0.32 -3.00
C PHE A 141 3.56 0.53 -4.06
N LEU A 142 3.54 0.04 -5.29
CA LEU A 142 2.88 0.70 -6.41
C LEU A 142 1.46 0.13 -6.55
N ASP A 143 0.44 0.90 -6.14
CA ASP A 143 -0.95 0.44 -6.19
C ASP A 143 -1.56 0.49 -7.60
N THR A 144 -2.67 -0.22 -7.80
CA THR A 144 -3.40 -0.33 -9.07
C THR A 144 -4.63 0.61 -9.08
N PRO A 145 -4.69 1.65 -9.94
CA PRO A 145 -5.74 2.68 -9.86
C PRO A 145 -7.17 2.19 -10.20
N GLU A 146 -7.31 1.18 -11.05
CA GLU A 146 -8.63 0.67 -11.48
C GLU A 146 -9.40 -0.05 -10.36
N CYS A 147 -8.65 -0.85 -9.62
CA CYS A 147 -9.08 -1.62 -8.47
C CYS A 147 -7.88 -1.68 -7.53
N ASN A 148 -7.91 -0.88 -6.48
CA ASN A 148 -6.80 -0.73 -5.54
C ASN A 148 -6.51 -2.05 -4.81
N ALA A 149 -5.36 -2.07 -4.16
CA ALA A 149 -5.07 -2.96 -3.07
C ALA A 149 -6.09 -2.74 -1.93
N HIS A 150 -6.65 -3.85 -1.46
CA HIS A 150 -7.61 -3.87 -0.35
C HIS A 150 -6.90 -4.44 0.87
N THR A 151 -7.01 -5.74 1.10
CA THR A 151 -6.29 -6.46 2.17
C THR A 151 -4.77 -6.28 2.08
N THR A 152 -4.22 -6.34 0.86
CA THR A 152 -2.79 -6.10 0.60
C THR A 152 -2.33 -4.73 1.11
N SER A 153 -3.15 -3.68 1.03
CA SER A 153 -2.80 -2.35 1.55
C SER A 153 -2.60 -2.38 3.06
N ALA A 154 -3.46 -3.09 3.79
CA ALA A 154 -3.33 -3.22 5.24
C ALA A 154 -2.06 -3.98 5.63
N ASP A 155 -1.73 -5.08 4.92
CA ASP A 155 -0.48 -5.82 5.12
C ASP A 155 0.76 -4.93 4.88
N ILE A 156 0.75 -4.19 3.78
CA ILE A 156 1.83 -3.27 3.38
C ILE A 156 2.04 -2.20 4.45
N LEU A 157 0.97 -1.53 4.87
CA LEU A 157 1.05 -0.45 5.84
C LEU A 157 1.39 -0.96 7.25
N TRP A 158 0.93 -2.15 7.64
CA TRP A 158 1.31 -2.78 8.91
C TRP A 158 2.81 -3.10 8.96
N SER A 159 3.38 -3.53 7.83
CA SER A 159 4.83 -3.74 7.69
C SER A 159 5.64 -2.44 7.69
N GLY A 160 4.97 -1.27 7.73
CA GLY A 160 5.59 0.04 7.65
C GLY A 160 5.95 0.47 6.23
N THR A 161 5.68 -0.33 5.20
CA THR A 161 5.97 0.01 3.82
C THR A 161 4.98 1.07 3.30
N PRO A 162 5.45 2.22 2.77
CA PRO A 162 4.57 3.18 2.13
C PRO A 162 3.98 2.61 0.83
N LEU A 163 2.76 3.03 0.50
CA LEU A 163 2.13 2.74 -0.78
C LEU A 163 1.71 4.03 -1.46
N ILE A 164 1.88 4.10 -2.78
CA ILE A 164 1.35 5.19 -3.62
C ILE A 164 0.12 4.70 -4.36
N THR A 165 -0.95 5.49 -4.37
CA THR A 165 -2.25 5.13 -4.96
C THR A 165 -2.90 6.31 -5.67
N LEU A 166 -3.72 5.99 -6.66
CA LEU A 166 -4.50 6.95 -7.43
C LEU A 166 -5.99 6.58 -7.29
N PRO A 167 -6.80 7.37 -6.56
CA PRO A 167 -8.25 7.26 -6.57
C PRO A 167 -8.87 7.74 -7.89
N ARG A 168 -8.58 7.01 -8.97
CA ARG A 168 -8.87 7.32 -10.39
C ARG A 168 -10.32 7.75 -10.60
N TYR A 169 -11.26 7.06 -9.94
CA TYR A 169 -12.67 7.37 -10.08
C TYR A 169 -13.23 8.02 -8.82
N LYS A 170 -14.10 9.00 -9.04
CA LYS A 170 -14.81 9.71 -7.98
C LYS A 170 -15.80 8.80 -7.23
N TYR A 171 -16.48 7.91 -7.96
CA TYR A 171 -17.61 7.13 -7.41
C TYR A 171 -17.35 5.63 -7.30
N LYS A 172 -16.27 5.10 -7.90
CA LYS A 172 -15.96 3.66 -7.87
C LYS A 172 -15.23 3.31 -6.57
N MET A 173 -15.91 2.74 -5.58
CA MET A 173 -15.31 2.44 -4.27
C MET A 173 -14.02 1.61 -4.36
N CYS A 174 -13.95 0.59 -5.22
CA CYS A 174 -12.74 -0.25 -5.35
C CYS A 174 -11.52 0.52 -5.85
N SER A 175 -11.69 1.69 -6.49
CA SER A 175 -10.60 2.57 -6.91
C SER A 175 -10.14 3.49 -5.78
N ARG A 176 -10.80 3.51 -4.61
CA ARG A 176 -10.54 4.45 -3.51
C ARG A 176 -10.18 3.77 -2.19
N MET A 177 -10.01 2.45 -2.22
CA MET A 177 -9.77 1.66 -1.01
C MET A 177 -8.43 1.97 -0.38
N ALA A 178 -7.37 1.96 -1.19
CA ALA A 178 -6.03 2.19 -0.67
C ALA A 178 -5.87 3.60 -0.11
N SER A 179 -6.51 4.61 -0.72
CA SER A 179 -6.46 5.99 -0.20
C SER A 179 -7.18 6.15 1.15
N SER A 180 -8.34 5.49 1.34
CA SER A 180 -9.03 5.45 2.63
C SER A 180 -8.21 4.73 3.71
N ILE A 181 -7.65 3.57 3.37
CA ILE A 181 -6.82 2.77 4.27
C ILE A 181 -5.55 3.55 4.65
N LEU A 182 -4.85 4.15 3.68
CA LEU A 182 -3.63 4.93 3.89
C LEU A 182 -3.89 6.17 4.77
N THR A 183 -4.96 6.92 4.51
CA THR A 183 -5.33 8.08 5.34
C THR A 183 -5.58 7.68 6.80
N SER A 184 -6.18 6.50 7.02
CA SER A 184 -6.41 5.96 8.37
C SER A 184 -5.14 5.40 9.01
N ALA A 185 -4.19 4.93 8.20
CA ALA A 185 -2.91 4.39 8.64
C ALA A 185 -1.96 5.48 9.16
N LEU A 186 -1.98 6.65 8.51
CA LEU A 186 -1.11 7.79 8.82
C LEU A 186 -1.48 8.50 10.14
N PRO A 187 -0.52 9.18 10.79
CA PRO A 187 -0.80 9.96 11.99
C PRO A 187 -1.74 11.12 11.67
N GLN A 188 -2.66 11.42 12.58
CA GLN A 188 -3.70 12.46 12.37
C GLN A 188 -3.16 13.87 12.73
N ASN A 189 -2.02 14.23 12.15
CA ASN A 189 -1.33 15.51 12.37
C ASN A 189 -0.84 16.10 11.02
N ALA A 190 -0.10 17.21 11.07
CA ALA A 190 0.38 17.88 9.86
C ALA A 190 1.29 17.00 8.99
N ALA A 191 2.20 16.23 9.61
CA ALA A 191 3.12 15.35 8.91
C ALA A 191 2.38 14.20 8.20
N GLY A 192 1.34 13.64 8.82
CA GLY A 192 0.51 12.62 8.16
C GLY A 192 -0.32 13.18 7.00
N ARG A 193 -0.78 14.44 7.08
CA ARG A 193 -1.47 15.09 5.95
C ARG A 193 -0.53 15.35 4.77
N GLU A 194 0.71 15.76 5.05
CA GLU A 194 1.74 15.89 4.02
C GLU A 194 2.04 14.54 3.37
N ALA A 195 2.28 13.50 4.17
CA ALA A 195 2.49 12.14 3.67
C ALA A 195 1.32 11.65 2.79
N ALA A 196 0.09 11.94 3.18
CA ALA A 196 -1.10 11.61 2.39
C ALA A 196 -1.12 12.35 1.04
N ALA A 197 -0.76 13.63 1.00
CA ALA A 197 -0.70 14.41 -0.24
C ALA A 197 0.39 13.91 -1.21
N GLU A 198 1.47 13.33 -0.69
CA GLU A 198 2.53 12.75 -1.53
C GLU A 198 2.17 11.37 -2.10
N LEU A 199 1.40 10.59 -1.35
CA LEU A 199 1.12 9.18 -1.64
C LEU A 199 -0.28 8.93 -2.24
N ILE A 200 -1.21 9.88 -2.13
CA ILE A 200 -2.55 9.81 -2.74
C ILE A 200 -2.59 10.83 -3.88
N THR A 201 -2.36 10.36 -5.10
CA THR A 201 -2.22 11.23 -6.26
C THR A 201 -3.56 11.54 -6.93
N SER A 202 -3.59 12.58 -7.75
CA SER A 202 -4.80 13.06 -8.44
C SER A 202 -4.84 12.70 -9.93
N SER A 203 -3.72 12.25 -10.51
CA SER A 203 -3.62 11.85 -11.92
C SER A 203 -2.58 10.74 -12.14
N GLU A 204 -2.60 10.13 -13.33
CA GLU A 204 -1.57 9.15 -13.73
C GLU A 204 -0.18 9.78 -13.83
N GLU A 205 -0.10 11.02 -14.31
CA GLU A 205 1.16 11.78 -14.38
C GLU A 205 1.72 12.03 -12.97
N GLU A 206 0.88 12.46 -12.03
CA GLU A 206 1.30 12.68 -10.65
C GLU A 206 1.71 11.38 -9.97
N TYR A 207 0.98 10.28 -10.23
CA TYR A 207 1.37 8.94 -9.77
C TYR A 207 2.78 8.56 -10.23
N GLU A 208 3.08 8.72 -11.52
CA GLU A 208 4.40 8.44 -12.08
C GLU A 208 5.48 9.36 -11.50
N ASN A 209 5.24 10.67 -11.51
CA ASN A 209 6.20 11.67 -11.07
C ASN A 209 6.52 11.54 -9.58
N ASN A 210 5.52 11.30 -8.73
CA ASN A 210 5.73 11.11 -7.30
C ASN A 210 6.48 9.82 -7.01
N ALA A 211 6.16 8.71 -7.66
CA ALA A 211 6.91 7.46 -7.52
C ALA A 211 8.38 7.63 -7.95
N ILE A 212 8.63 8.32 -9.07
CA ILE A 212 9.98 8.61 -9.55
C ILE A 212 10.74 9.50 -8.55
N ARG A 213 10.13 10.60 -8.09
CA ARG A 213 10.72 11.52 -7.12
C ARG A 213 11.10 10.79 -5.84
N LEU A 214 10.17 10.03 -5.27
CA LEU A 214 10.37 9.27 -4.05
C LEU A 214 11.47 8.22 -4.18
N GLY A 215 11.51 7.51 -5.32
CA GLY A 215 12.56 6.54 -5.60
C GLY A 215 13.94 7.18 -5.78
N LEU A 216 14.05 8.24 -6.59
CA LEU A 216 15.35 8.91 -6.84
C LEU A 216 15.95 9.56 -5.59
N ASP A 217 15.11 10.06 -4.69
CA ASP A 217 15.51 10.66 -3.42
C ASP A 217 16.03 9.63 -2.41
N MET A 218 15.58 8.37 -2.52
CA MET A 218 16.03 7.31 -1.63
C MET A 218 17.49 6.93 -1.91
N LYS A 219 18.32 6.95 -0.85
CA LYS A 219 19.74 6.54 -0.91
C LYS A 219 20.06 5.61 0.26
N TYR A 220 20.48 4.40 -0.06
CA TYR A 220 21.05 3.47 0.93
C TYR A 220 22.47 3.86 1.30
N ASP A 221 22.85 3.59 2.55
CA ASP A 221 24.23 3.75 3.01
C ASP A 221 25.12 2.68 2.35
N PRO A 222 26.33 3.04 1.88
CA PRO A 222 27.22 2.11 1.16
C PRO A 222 27.79 1.00 2.04
N ASN A 223 27.63 1.08 3.36
CA ASN A 223 28.22 0.16 4.34
C ASN A 223 27.44 -1.16 4.49
N GLY A 224 26.42 -1.41 3.66
CA GLY A 224 25.64 -2.65 3.69
C GLY A 224 24.90 -2.91 5.01
N SER A 225 24.51 -1.83 5.71
CA SER A 225 23.81 -1.90 7.01
C SER A 225 22.28 -1.83 6.90
N GLY A 226 21.75 -1.65 5.68
CA GLY A 226 20.33 -1.45 5.41
C GLY A 226 19.76 -0.10 5.82
N ARG A 227 20.61 0.79 6.34
CA ARG A 227 20.27 2.20 6.57
C ARG A 227 20.08 2.91 5.25
N ALA A 228 19.14 3.83 5.22
CA ALA A 228 18.88 4.69 4.08
C ALA A 228 18.46 6.09 4.56
N ARG A 229 18.49 7.03 3.63
CA ARG A 229 17.96 8.39 3.77
C ARG A 229 17.03 8.70 2.61
N GLY A 230 16.27 9.78 2.74
CA GLY A 230 15.28 10.23 1.78
C GLY A 230 13.85 9.97 2.25
N ARG A 231 12.89 10.54 1.52
CA ARG A 231 11.50 10.64 1.94
C ARG A 231 10.82 9.28 2.12
N LEU A 232 11.12 8.29 1.28
CA LEU A 232 10.58 6.93 1.47
C LEU A 232 10.98 6.29 2.80
N PHE A 233 12.22 6.55 3.26
CA PHE A 233 12.70 6.05 4.54
C PHE A 233 11.99 6.74 5.71
N GLU A 234 11.75 8.05 5.61
CA GLU A 234 10.98 8.81 6.60
C GLU A 234 9.52 8.36 6.69
N LEU A 235 8.85 8.19 5.54
CA LEU A 235 7.48 7.68 5.46
C LEU A 235 7.37 6.30 6.08
N ARG A 236 8.35 5.42 5.83
CA ARG A 236 8.41 4.10 6.45
C ARG A 236 8.52 4.19 7.97
N LYS A 237 9.45 5.00 8.47
CA LYS A 237 9.62 5.20 9.91
C LYS A 237 8.33 5.72 10.55
N MET A 238 7.68 6.69 9.90
CA MET A 238 6.40 7.24 10.35
C MET A 238 5.32 6.16 10.45
N LEU A 239 5.11 5.37 9.39
CA LEU A 239 4.12 4.30 9.37
C LEU A 239 4.41 3.24 10.43
N PHE A 240 5.67 2.79 10.54
CA PHE A 240 6.08 1.80 11.53
C PHE A 240 5.82 2.26 12.95
N LEU A 241 6.24 3.49 13.31
CA LEU A 241 6.04 4.02 14.66
C LEU A 241 4.56 4.26 14.97
N ASN A 242 3.77 4.68 13.97
CA ASN A 242 2.36 4.99 14.16
C ASN A 242 1.44 3.76 14.15
N ARG A 243 1.88 2.60 13.63
CA ARG A 243 0.98 1.44 13.40
C ARG A 243 0.18 0.98 14.63
N TRP A 244 0.75 1.13 15.83
CA TRP A 244 0.11 0.72 17.09
C TRP A 244 -0.97 1.68 17.58
N GLU A 245 -0.92 2.95 17.17
CA GLU A 245 -1.86 4.01 17.56
C GLU A 245 -2.78 4.42 16.41
N SER A 246 -2.47 3.94 15.22
CA SER A 246 -3.19 4.19 13.99
C SER A 246 -4.67 3.82 14.07
N LYS A 247 -5.50 4.63 13.41
CA LYS A 247 -6.93 4.38 13.28
C LYS A 247 -7.23 3.22 12.33
N LEU A 248 -6.28 2.78 11.50
CA LEU A 248 -6.52 1.60 10.68
C LEU A 248 -6.58 0.31 11.51
N PHE A 249 -5.73 0.19 12.53
CA PHE A 249 -5.49 -1.05 13.28
C PHE A 249 -6.16 -1.08 14.66
N ASP A 250 -7.13 -0.20 14.90
CA ASP A 250 -7.92 -0.15 16.13
C ASP A 250 -9.29 -0.78 15.90
N THR A 251 -9.31 -2.11 15.93
CA THR A 251 -10.52 -2.93 15.71
C THR A 251 -11.60 -2.65 16.75
N ARG A 252 -11.24 -2.42 18.01
CA ARG A 252 -12.22 -2.12 19.07
C ARG A 252 -12.98 -0.84 18.75
N ARG A 253 -12.28 0.23 18.39
CA ARG A 253 -12.95 1.46 17.99
C ARG A 253 -13.74 1.30 16.70
N TRP A 254 -13.24 0.53 15.73
CA TRP A 254 -13.99 0.22 14.51
C TRP A 254 -15.33 -0.48 14.82
N VAL A 255 -15.33 -1.48 15.71
CA VAL A 255 -16.56 -2.17 16.15
C VAL A 255 -17.53 -1.18 16.80
N ASN A 256 -17.06 -0.33 17.71
CA ASN A 256 -17.90 0.69 18.34
C ASN A 256 -18.50 1.67 17.31
N ASP A 257 -17.73 2.08 16.29
CA ASP A 257 -18.22 2.94 15.21
C ASP A 257 -19.35 2.22 14.43
N VAL A 258 -19.21 0.92 14.14
CA VAL A 258 -20.23 0.13 13.44
C VAL A 258 -21.49 -0.05 14.28
N GLU A 259 -21.37 -0.34 15.57
CA GLU A 259 -22.51 -0.44 16.49
C GLU A 259 -23.28 0.89 16.55
N THR A 260 -22.55 2.02 16.63
CA THR A 260 -23.14 3.37 16.57
C THR A 260 -23.90 3.60 15.25
N ALA A 261 -23.37 3.11 14.13
CA ALA A 261 -24.04 3.17 12.83
C ALA A 261 -25.33 2.35 12.83
N TYR A 262 -25.32 1.14 13.38
CA TYR A 262 -26.53 0.32 13.47
C TYR A 262 -27.62 0.99 14.30
N GLU A 263 -27.27 1.60 15.43
CA GLU A 263 -28.23 2.38 16.22
C GLU A 263 -28.78 3.60 15.46
N ALA A 264 -27.95 4.28 14.67
CA ALA A 264 -28.38 5.41 13.85
C ALA A 264 -29.33 4.98 12.72
N VAL A 265 -29.00 3.88 12.02
CA VAL A 265 -29.86 3.27 11.00
C VAL A 265 -31.20 2.85 11.61
N TRP A 266 -31.17 2.15 12.75
CA TRP A 266 -32.38 1.70 13.45
C TRP A 266 -33.28 2.87 13.85
N ARG A 267 -32.72 3.94 14.42
CA ARG A 267 -33.49 5.13 14.80
C ARG A 267 -34.18 5.80 13.62
N LYS A 268 -33.53 5.88 12.45
CA LYS A 268 -34.17 6.41 11.23
C LYS A 268 -35.29 5.51 10.74
N TRP A 269 -35.04 4.20 10.71
CA TRP A 269 -36.04 3.21 10.29
C TRP A 269 -37.32 3.28 11.14
N VAL A 270 -37.19 3.34 12.48
CA VAL A 270 -38.34 3.49 13.40
C VAL A 270 -39.18 4.74 13.12
N LYS A 271 -38.56 5.81 12.63
CA LYS A 271 -39.24 7.07 12.26
C LYS A 271 -39.80 7.07 10.84
N GLY A 272 -39.58 6.02 10.05
CA GLY A 272 -39.89 6.00 8.62
C GLY A 272 -39.02 6.96 7.79
N GLU A 273 -37.84 7.32 8.29
CA GLU A 273 -36.88 8.19 7.60
C GLU A 273 -35.90 7.36 6.79
N GLU A 274 -35.65 7.76 5.54
CA GLU A 274 -34.59 7.19 4.71
C GLU A 274 -33.45 8.18 4.47
N GLY A 275 -32.23 7.66 4.36
CA GLY A 275 -31.09 8.41 3.84
C GLY A 275 -29.78 8.00 4.47
N ASP A 276 -28.70 8.53 3.91
CA ASP A 276 -27.33 8.23 4.34
C ASP A 276 -27.11 8.53 5.83
N ILE A 277 -26.20 7.76 6.44
CA ILE A 277 -25.72 7.94 7.81
C ILE A 277 -24.28 8.44 7.76
N TRP A 278 -23.97 9.41 8.61
CA TRP A 278 -22.62 9.98 8.75
C TRP A 278 -22.24 9.87 10.23
N LEU A 279 -21.17 9.14 10.52
CA LEU A 279 -20.64 8.93 11.87
C LEU A 279 -19.61 9.99 12.30
#